data_AF-G2RBN1-F1
#
_entry.id   AF-G2RBN1-F1
#
_cell.length_a   1.000
_cell.length_b   1.000
_cell.length_c   1.000
_cell.angle_alpha   90.00
_cell.angle_beta   90.00
_cell.angle_gamma   90.00
#
_symmetry.space_group_name_H-M   'P 1'
#
loop_
_entity.id
_entity.type
_entity.pdbx_description
1 polymer ?
#
loop_
_entity_poly.entity_id
_entity_poly.type
_entity_poly.pdbx_seq_one_letter_code
_entity_poly.pdbx_strand_id
1 'polypeptide(L)'
;MPSTSALSGIPELSLSAAANSDYRLVGEGAANAVFEVVVPPSDRICREIFQGRLLRVPKAGTSAHSCFEIQEYWETAVRPLFEPEDLVQHQLIKLGQDAVTSQLNSALARADHFRRADFRGSRVAATEYGMLVEDMRPSMATYPSSLASV
;
A
#
# COMPACT_ATOMS: atom_id res chain seq x y z
N MET A 1 -25.27 -8.00 9.09
CA MET A 1 -24.09 -8.75 9.56
C MET A 1 -23.50 -9.41 8.33
N PRO A 2 -22.42 -8.89 7.74
CA PRO A 2 -21.78 -9.62 6.65
C PRO A 2 -21.20 -10.91 7.23
N SER A 3 -21.48 -12.00 6.53
CA SER A 3 -21.20 -13.37 6.90
C SER A 3 -19.70 -13.63 6.92
N THR A 4 -19.21 -14.29 7.96
CA THR A 4 -17.82 -14.74 8.16
C THR A 4 -17.29 -15.66 7.04
N SER A 5 -18.11 -15.99 6.05
CA SER A 5 -17.83 -16.94 4.95
C SER A 5 -17.20 -16.32 3.69
N ALA A 6 -17.09 -14.99 3.57
CA ALA A 6 -16.43 -14.36 2.41
C ALA A 6 -14.88 -14.36 2.50
N LEU A 7 -14.32 -14.73 3.65
CA LEU A 7 -12.89 -14.60 3.95
C LEU A 7 -12.05 -15.85 3.60
N SER A 8 -12.64 -16.98 3.17
CA SER A 8 -11.91 -18.24 3.04
C SER A 8 -11.14 -18.41 1.72
N GLY A 9 -11.04 -17.38 0.89
CA GLY A 9 -10.46 -17.47 -0.46
C GLY A 9 -9.41 -16.42 -0.81
N ILE A 10 -9.18 -15.41 0.04
CA ILE A 10 -8.14 -14.41 -0.23
C ILE A 10 -6.83 -14.95 0.35
N PRO A 11 -5.79 -15.23 -0.45
CA PRO A 11 -4.49 -15.58 0.09
C PRO A 11 -3.99 -14.40 0.93
N GLU A 12 -4.02 -14.56 2.26
CA GLU A 12 -3.57 -13.56 3.20
C GLU A 12 -2.04 -13.52 3.17
N LEU A 13 -1.49 -12.54 2.45
CA LEU A 13 -0.06 -12.26 2.50
C LEU A 13 0.24 -11.61 3.87
N SER A 14 1.11 -12.25 4.65
CA SER A 14 1.50 -11.75 5.98
C SER A 14 2.84 -11.04 5.90
N LEU A 15 2.88 -9.83 6.46
CA LEU A 15 4.13 -9.07 6.60
C LEU A 15 5.04 -9.55 7.74
N SER A 16 4.74 -10.68 8.38
CA SER A 16 5.59 -11.23 9.44
C SER A 16 7.04 -11.50 8.97
N ALA A 17 7.29 -11.66 7.67
CA ALA A 17 8.63 -11.78 7.09
C ALA A 17 9.33 -10.43 6.83
N ALA A 18 8.59 -9.32 6.70
CA ALA A 18 9.14 -8.01 6.36
C ALA A 18 9.73 -7.23 7.54
N ALA A 19 10.00 -7.88 8.68
CA ALA A 19 10.57 -7.24 9.87
C ALA A 19 11.90 -6.50 9.58
N ASN A 20 12.65 -6.95 8.57
CA ASN A 20 13.91 -6.36 8.14
C ASN A 20 13.79 -5.41 6.92
N SER A 21 12.57 -5.08 6.49
CA SER A 21 12.34 -4.14 5.38
C SER A 21 12.37 -2.70 5.86
N ASP A 22 12.81 -1.79 4.99
CA ASP A 22 12.68 -0.35 5.21
C ASP A 22 11.44 0.19 4.49
N TYR A 23 10.91 1.30 4.98
CA TYR A 23 9.69 1.92 4.47
C TYR A 23 9.97 3.36 4.08
N ARG A 24 9.56 3.73 2.87
CA ARG A 24 9.72 5.09 2.33
C ARG A 24 8.36 5.66 2.01
N LEU A 25 8.07 6.85 2.54
CA LEU A 25 6.84 7.57 2.20
C LEU A 25 6.87 7.95 0.71
N VAL A 26 5.88 7.49 -0.05
CA VAL A 26 5.70 7.84 -1.46
C VAL A 26 4.70 8.98 -1.61
N GLY A 27 3.65 8.98 -0.80
CA GLY A 27 2.63 10.01 -0.81
C GLY A 27 1.57 9.77 0.25
N GLU A 28 0.67 10.72 0.42
CA GLU A 28 -0.43 10.61 1.35
C GLU A 28 -1.59 11.54 0.96
N GLY A 29 -2.76 11.22 1.50
CA GLY A 29 -3.94 12.08 1.47
C GLY A 29 -4.49 12.29 2.88
N ALA A 30 -5.74 12.75 2.95
CA ALA A 30 -6.42 12.96 4.22
C ALA A 30 -6.55 11.64 5.02
N ALA A 31 -6.97 10.56 4.36
CA ALA A 31 -7.32 9.29 5.01
C ALA A 31 -6.21 8.23 5.02
N ASN A 32 -5.24 8.31 4.11
CA ASN A 32 -4.27 7.22 3.90
C ASN A 32 -2.86 7.76 3.65
N ALA A 33 -1.85 6.97 4.03
CA ALA A 33 -0.47 7.13 3.64
C ALA A 33 -0.02 5.93 2.78
N VAL A 34 0.87 6.17 1.82
CA VAL A 34 1.34 5.18 0.86
C VAL A 34 2.86 5.08 0.95
N PHE A 35 3.35 3.85 1.08
CA PHE A 35 4.75 3.55 1.30
C PHE A 35 5.28 2.60 0.23
N GLU A 36 6.53 2.81 -0.15
CA GLU A 36 7.35 1.81 -0.83
C GLU A 36 8.01 0.93 0.25
N VAL A 37 7.92 -0.39 0.08
CA VAL A 37 8.56 -1.36 0.97
C VAL A 37 9.87 -1.82 0.33
N VAL A 38 10.98 -1.41 0.93
CA VAL A 38 12.33 -1.73 0.46
C VAL A 38 12.77 -3.03 1.11
N VAL A 39 12.57 -4.13 0.39
CA VAL A 39 12.86 -5.49 0.86
C VAL A 39 14.34 -5.83 0.66
N PRO A 40 15.03 -6.44 1.65
CA PRO A 40 16.40 -6.90 1.49
C PRO A 40 16.57 -7.88 0.30
N PRO A 41 17.70 -7.85 -0.44
CA PRO A 41 17.90 -8.72 -1.59
C PRO A 41 17.79 -10.23 -1.29
N SER A 42 18.09 -10.63 -0.05
CA SER A 42 18.03 -12.00 0.44
C SER A 42 16.62 -12.52 0.68
N ASP A 43 15.62 -11.65 0.82
CA ASP A 43 14.23 -12.04 1.10
C ASP A 43 13.43 -12.11 -0.20
N ARG A 44 13.54 -13.27 -0.87
CA ARG A 44 12.87 -13.50 -2.16
C ARG A 44 11.34 -13.44 -2.07
N ILE A 45 10.77 -13.94 -0.97
CA ILE A 45 9.33 -14.02 -0.79
C ILE A 45 8.74 -12.62 -0.66
N CYS A 46 9.29 -11.78 0.23
CA CYS A 46 8.82 -10.40 0.35
C CYS A 46 9.06 -9.60 -0.92
N ARG A 47 10.14 -9.88 -1.68
CA ARG A 47 10.36 -9.23 -2.97
C ARG A 47 9.27 -9.54 -3.98
N GLU A 48 8.85 -10.80 -4.10
CA GLU A 48 7.74 -11.17 -4.99
C GLU A 48 6.41 -10.51 -4.57
N ILE A 49 6.19 -10.37 -3.26
CA ILE A 49 5.01 -9.69 -2.71
C ILE A 49 5.02 -8.19 -3.04
N PHE A 50 6.16 -7.51 -2.93
CA PHE A 50 6.22 -6.04 -3.08
C PHE A 50 6.68 -5.55 -4.44
N GLN A 51 7.15 -6.42 -5.33
CA GLN A 51 7.58 -6.03 -6.66
C GLN A 51 6.42 -5.40 -7.43
N GLY A 52 6.64 -4.16 -7.89
CA GLY A 52 5.64 -3.37 -8.63
C GLY A 52 4.44 -2.93 -7.78
N ARG A 53 4.53 -3.00 -6.44
CA ARG A 53 3.43 -2.71 -5.52
C ARG A 53 3.85 -1.76 -4.41
N LEU A 54 2.91 -0.92 -3.98
CA LEU A 54 3.02 0.00 -2.85
C LEU A 54 2.10 -0.45 -1.71
N LEU A 55 2.48 -0.11 -0.49
CA LEU A 55 1.70 -0.36 0.71
C LEU A 55 0.89 0.87 1.08
N ARG A 56 -0.43 0.80 0.93
CA ARG A 56 -1.37 1.83 1.39
C ARG A 56 -1.94 1.44 2.75
N VAL A 57 -1.87 2.38 3.71
CA VAL A 57 -2.38 2.20 5.08
C VAL A 57 -3.21 3.40 5.55
N PRO A 58 -4.25 3.18 6.37
CA PRO A 58 -5.08 4.25 6.91
C PRO A 58 -4.33 5.09 7.96
N LYS A 59 -4.68 6.37 8.05
CA LYS A 59 -4.19 7.31 9.06
C LYS A 59 -5.05 7.27 10.32
N ALA A 60 -4.43 7.41 11.48
CA ALA A 60 -5.11 7.44 12.77
C ALA A 60 -6.08 8.64 12.84
N GLY A 61 -7.22 8.45 13.49
CA GLY A 61 -8.21 9.52 13.69
C GLY A 61 -8.97 9.92 12.42
N THR A 62 -8.94 9.10 11.37
CA THR A 62 -9.70 9.34 10.14
C THR A 62 -10.89 8.38 10.06
N SER A 63 -12.00 8.83 9.49
CA SER A 63 -13.20 8.01 9.25
C SER A 63 -13.06 7.15 7.98
N ALA A 64 -11.87 6.58 7.76
CA ALA A 64 -11.63 5.72 6.61
C ALA A 64 -12.42 4.41 6.77
N HIS A 65 -13.02 3.94 5.67
CA HIS A 65 -13.56 2.58 5.60
C HIS A 65 -12.45 1.56 5.88
N SER A 66 -12.82 0.42 6.45
CA SER A 66 -11.87 -0.66 6.69
C SER A 66 -11.31 -1.20 5.37
N CYS A 67 -10.10 -1.75 5.41
CA CYS A 67 -9.48 -2.36 4.23
C CYS A 67 -10.33 -3.50 3.64
N PHE A 68 -11.08 -4.23 4.48
CA PHE A 68 -12.04 -5.24 4.05
C PHE A 68 -13.21 -4.65 3.26
N GLU A 69 -13.86 -3.62 3.80
CA GLU A 69 -14.97 -2.95 3.10
C GLU A 69 -14.50 -2.36 1.75
N ILE A 70 -13.28 -1.83 1.72
CA ILE A 70 -12.66 -1.32 0.48
C ILE A 70 -12.43 -2.44 -0.53
N GLN A 71 -11.88 -3.59 -0.12
CA GLN A 71 -11.65 -4.74 -0.99
C GLN A 71 -12.98 -5.31 -1.52
N GLU A 72 -13.95 -5.52 -0.64
CA GLU A 72 -15.27 -6.04 -1.02
C GLU A 72 -15.98 -5.10 -2.00
N TYR A 73 -15.98 -3.81 -1.73
CA TYR A 73 -16.57 -2.82 -2.63
C TYR A 73 -15.86 -2.78 -3.98
N TRP A 74 -14.53 -2.85 -4.01
CA TRP A 74 -13.82 -2.90 -5.27
C TRP A 74 -14.15 -4.15 -6.07
N GLU A 75 -14.18 -5.33 -5.45
CA GLU A 75 -14.47 -6.59 -6.16
C GLU A 75 -15.90 -6.69 -6.68
N THR A 76 -16.86 -6.16 -5.93
CA THR A 76 -18.30 -6.37 -6.17
C THR A 76 -18.95 -5.20 -6.92
N ALA A 77 -18.46 -3.97 -6.73
CA ALA A 77 -19.07 -2.77 -7.28
C ALA A 77 -18.18 -2.07 -8.31
N VAL A 78 -16.86 -2.02 -8.12
CA VAL A 78 -15.95 -1.29 -9.02
C VAL A 78 -15.50 -2.19 -10.17
N ARG A 79 -14.84 -3.31 -9.88
CA ARG A 79 -14.23 -4.21 -10.86
C ARG A 79 -15.17 -4.61 -12.01
N PRO A 80 -16.46 -4.90 -11.80
CA PRO A 80 -17.36 -5.27 -12.90
C PRO A 80 -17.65 -4.14 -13.90
N LEU A 81 -17.30 -2.89 -13.58
CA LEU A 81 -17.64 -1.72 -14.39
C LEU A 81 -16.52 -1.29 -15.35
N PHE A 82 -15.34 -1.90 -15.26
CA PHE A 82 -14.15 -1.49 -16.01
C PHE A 82 -13.47 -2.71 -16.63
N GLU A 83 -12.78 -2.48 -17.74
CA GLU A 83 -11.86 -3.48 -18.28
C GLU A 83 -10.67 -3.67 -17.32
N PRO A 84 -10.08 -4.88 -17.26
CA PRO A 84 -9.00 -5.17 -16.32
C PRO A 84 -7.79 -4.23 -16.45
N GLU A 85 -7.50 -3.75 -17.67
CA GLU A 85 -6.36 -2.87 -17.95
C GLU A 85 -6.58 -1.43 -17.46
N ASP A 86 -7.84 -1.02 -17.30
CA ASP A 86 -8.21 0.30 -16.76
C ASP A 86 -8.30 0.29 -15.22
N LEU A 87 -8.12 -0.87 -14.59
CA LEU A 87 -8.22 -1.05 -13.15
C LEU A 87 -6.84 -1.16 -12.50
N VAL A 88 -6.61 -0.23 -11.56
CA VAL A 88 -5.52 -0.36 -10.60
C VAL A 88 -5.76 -1.58 -9.74
N GLN A 89 -4.88 -2.57 -9.84
CA GLN A 89 -5.00 -3.77 -9.04
C GLN A 89 -4.64 -3.45 -7.59
N HIS A 90 -5.46 -3.98 -6.67
CA HIS A 90 -5.16 -3.92 -5.25
C HIS A 90 -5.53 -5.22 -4.53
N GLN A 91 -4.90 -5.44 -3.40
CA GLN A 91 -5.09 -6.64 -2.61
C GLN A 91 -4.91 -6.35 -1.13
N LEU A 92 -5.76 -6.93 -0.31
CA LEU A 92 -5.62 -6.91 1.15
C LEU A 92 -4.30 -7.58 1.60
N ILE A 93 -3.60 -6.97 2.55
CA ILE A 93 -2.40 -7.53 3.18
C ILE A 93 -2.47 -7.41 4.70
N LYS A 94 -2.08 -8.48 5.41
CA LYS A 94 -1.97 -8.47 6.87
C LYS A 94 -0.68 -7.78 7.29
N LEU A 95 -0.81 -6.72 8.07
CA LEU A 95 0.31 -6.06 8.72
C LEU A 95 0.74 -6.92 9.91
N GLY A 96 2.03 -7.22 10.01
CA GLY A 96 2.64 -8.05 11.05
C GLY A 96 2.66 -7.42 12.44
N GLN A 97 1.54 -6.81 12.87
CA GLN A 97 1.30 -6.16 14.16
C GLN A 97 2.14 -4.88 14.40
N ASP A 98 2.33 -4.53 15.68
CA ASP A 98 2.90 -3.24 16.14
C ASP A 98 4.29 -2.93 15.58
N ALA A 99 5.09 -3.95 15.26
CA ALA A 99 6.43 -3.77 14.70
C ALA A 99 6.39 -3.03 13.35
N VAL A 100 5.50 -3.44 12.44
CA VAL A 100 5.33 -2.81 11.12
C VAL A 100 4.77 -1.39 11.30
N THR A 101 3.74 -1.22 12.14
CA THR A 101 3.16 0.09 12.43
C THR A 101 4.18 1.07 13.00
N SER A 102 5.10 0.59 13.84
CA SER A 102 6.20 1.40 14.37
C SER A 102 7.19 1.83 13.28
N GLN A 103 7.55 0.93 12.37
CA GLN A 103 8.43 1.23 11.23
C GLN A 103 7.79 2.25 10.26
N LEU A 104 6.49 2.09 9.95
CA LEU A 104 5.74 3.04 9.12
C LEU A 104 5.66 4.43 9.75
N ASN A 105 5.38 4.50 11.07
CA ASN A 105 5.38 5.78 11.78
C ASN A 105 6.78 6.41 11.85
N SER A 106 7.83 5.60 11.95
CA SER A 106 9.21 6.08 11.87
C SER A 106 9.52 6.68 10.49
N ALA A 107 9.01 6.06 9.42
CA ALA A 107 9.12 6.61 8.07
C ALA A 107 8.37 7.95 7.92
N LEU A 108 7.17 8.08 8.47
CA LEU A 108 6.44 9.36 8.51
C LEU A 108 7.22 10.45 9.26
N ALA A 109 7.79 10.12 10.42
CA ALA A 109 8.56 11.07 11.21
C ALA A 109 9.82 11.56 10.48
N ARG A 110 10.55 10.66 9.79
CA ARG A 110 11.69 11.06 8.94
C ARG A 110 11.26 11.99 7.82
N ALA A 111 10.07 11.77 7.28
CA ALA A 111 9.49 12.54 6.19
C ALA A 111 8.87 13.88 6.62
N ASP A 112 8.71 14.13 7.92
CA ASP A 112 7.73 15.10 8.41
C ASP A 112 7.97 16.53 7.94
N HIS A 113 9.24 16.90 7.79
CA HIS A 113 9.66 18.23 7.35
C HIS A 113 9.24 18.58 5.91
N PHE A 114 9.05 17.61 5.01
CA PHE A 114 8.62 17.84 3.63
C PHE A 114 7.14 17.51 3.38
N ARG A 115 6.44 16.96 4.36
CA ARG A 115 4.99 16.71 4.28
C ARG A 115 4.22 18.03 4.29
N ARG A 116 3.03 18.02 3.70
CA ARG A 116 2.09 19.15 3.80
C ARG A 116 1.78 19.45 5.27
N ALA A 117 1.64 20.72 5.61
CA ALA A 117 1.51 21.17 7.00
C ALA A 117 0.34 20.52 7.75
N ASP A 118 -0.79 20.29 7.07
CA ASP A 118 -1.99 19.64 7.61
C ASP A 118 -1.82 18.14 7.86
N PHE A 119 -0.77 17.53 7.31
CA PHE A 119 -0.47 16.11 7.49
C PHE A 119 0.65 15.85 8.50
N ARG A 120 1.45 16.87 8.85
CA ARG A 120 2.58 16.73 9.78
C ARG A 120 2.12 16.22 11.15
N GLY A 121 2.93 15.36 11.76
CA GLY A 121 2.63 14.73 13.03
C GLY A 121 1.49 13.69 13.01
N SER A 122 0.79 13.50 11.88
CA SER A 122 -0.20 12.42 11.78
C SER A 122 0.48 11.05 11.82
N ARG A 123 -0.23 10.04 12.31
CA ARG A 123 0.27 8.67 12.46
C ARG A 123 -0.54 7.68 11.64
N VAL A 124 0.04 6.50 11.38
CA VAL A 124 -0.70 5.34 10.86
C VAL A 124 -1.66 4.85 11.94
N ALA A 125 -2.86 4.43 11.54
CA ALA A 125 -3.84 3.85 12.46
C ALA A 125 -3.34 2.52 13.03
N ALA A 126 -3.80 2.16 14.22
CA ALA A 126 -3.64 0.79 14.72
C ALA A 126 -4.58 -0.12 13.94
N THR A 127 -4.07 -0.74 12.88
CA THR A 127 -4.82 -1.63 11.98
C THR A 127 -4.05 -2.93 11.76
N GLU A 128 -4.77 -4.03 11.68
CA GLU A 128 -4.21 -5.33 11.32
C GLU A 128 -3.97 -5.45 9.80
N TYR A 129 -4.61 -4.61 8.99
CA TYR A 129 -4.57 -4.72 7.53
C TYR A 129 -4.17 -3.42 6.85
N GLY A 130 -3.50 -3.58 5.71
CA GLY A 130 -3.28 -2.55 4.70
C GLY A 130 -3.72 -3.05 3.32
N MET A 131 -3.42 -2.28 2.29
CA MET A 131 -3.68 -2.64 0.91
C MET A 131 -2.36 -2.59 0.12
N LEU A 132 -2.01 -3.67 -0.56
CA LEU A 132 -1.07 -3.62 -1.67
C LEU A 132 -1.78 -3.00 -2.86
N VAL A 133 -1.19 -1.97 -3.45
CA VAL A 133 -1.71 -1.33 -4.67
C VAL A 133 -0.63 -1.36 -5.73
N GLU A 134 -1.01 -1.50 -6.99
CA GLU A 134 -0.08 -1.40 -8.12
C GLU A 134 0.65 -0.04 -8.11
N ASP A 135 1.97 -0.08 -8.35
CA ASP A 135 2.78 1.14 -8.48
C ASP A 135 2.61 1.74 -9.87
N MET A 136 1.72 2.72 -9.98
CA MET A 136 1.45 3.44 -11.22
C MET A 136 2.43 4.58 -11.52
N ARG A 137 3.48 4.79 -10.71
CA ARG A 137 4.51 5.79 -11.02
C ARG A 137 5.16 5.41 -12.36
N PRO A 138 5.61 6.39 -13.16
CA PRO A 138 6.29 6.09 -14.41
C PRO A 138 7.44 5.13 -14.15
N SER A 139 7.38 3.92 -14.71
CA SER A 139 8.55 3.07 -14.75
C SER A 139 9.59 3.82 -15.58
N MET A 140 10.86 3.79 -15.16
CA MET A 140 11.97 4.18 -16.04
C MET A 140 12.08 3.13 -17.16
N ALA A 141 11.05 2.96 -17.97
CA ALA A 141 11.19 2.44 -19.31
C ALA A 141 11.99 3.52 -20.05
N THR A 142 13.26 3.21 -20.28
CA THR A 142 14.15 3.87 -21.22
C THR A 142 13.32 4.38 -22.40
N TYR A 143 13.15 5.69 -22.52
CA TYR A 143 12.70 6.27 -23.77
C TYR A 143 13.66 5.75 -24.84
N PRO A 144 13.22 5.02 -25.88
CA PRO A 144 14.07 4.77 -27.02
C PRO A 144 14.45 6.15 -27.56
N SER A 145 15.73 6.46 -27.52
CA SER A 145 16.32 7.70 -27.98
C SER A 145 16.26 7.77 -29.52
N SER A 146 15.05 7.90 -30.06
CA SER A 146 14.83 8.05 -31.51
C SER A 146 13.80 9.13 -31.87
N LEU A 147 13.59 10.13 -31.01
CA LEU A 147 12.80 11.33 -31.36
C LEU A 147 13.54 12.62 -30.98
N ALA A 148 14.82 12.69 -31.30
CA ALA A 148 15.54 13.96 -31.40
C ALA A 148 15.93 14.19 -32.87
N SER A 149 14.97 14.64 -33.69
CA SER A 149 15.19 15.33 -34.98
C SER A 149 13.85 15.76 -35.58
N VAL A 150 13.41 16.98 -35.26
CA VAL A 150 12.79 17.91 -36.22
C VAL A 150 13.25 19.31 -35.83
#